data_AF-A0A1B2HRR5-F1
#
_entry.id   AF-A0A1B2HRR5-F1
#
_cell.length_a   1.000
_cell.length_b   1.000
_cell.length_c   1.000
_cell.angle_alpha   90.00
_cell.angle_beta   90.00
_cell.angle_gamma   90.00
#
_symmetry.space_group_name_H-M   'P 1'
#
loop_
_entity.id
_entity.type
_entity.pdbx_description
1 polymer ?
#
loop_
_entity_poly.entity_id
_entity_poly.type
_entity_poly.pdbx_seq_one_letter_code
_entity_poly.pdbx_strand_id
1 'polypeptide(L)'
;MQGITQPSPAAQSAVVRAAGVGPGDIGYVEAHGTGTKVGDPIEFAALTDAYGGSGGPCALGSLKTDIGHPESAAGVLGLIKAALAVHRGVIPANLHFTRWNPAIDAGGTRFVVPVDTTPWDGGGRPRRAGVSAFGVTGMNAHATVEQAPLAPPRSRHTRRDQAVVCAESAASAGGLAATARRLADHVESTSDAVTDVAHTLAAHRSHLSTRACVVTADRAGLVDALRAVADGHEHPDVVTGPTNDPGMPVWVFSGHGSQWPGMARDLLDRDPAFTRVVDRLGAVASAEGVPVRRLLSTGEPLERMDLVQPVVFTVQTALAEMWRTAACARPPWWATRWVRPRPLWRRAS
;
A
#
# COMPACT_ATOMS: atom_id res chain seq x y z
N MET A 1 -27.37 45.50 12.95
CA MET A 1 -27.65 44.26 12.21
C MET A 1 -26.35 43.82 11.55
N GLN A 2 -25.90 42.58 11.80
CA GLN A 2 -24.83 41.98 11.01
C GLN A 2 -25.41 41.59 9.64
N GLY A 3 -24.71 41.90 8.55
CA GLY A 3 -25.14 41.54 7.20
C GLY A 3 -25.01 40.03 6.95
N ILE A 4 -25.81 39.48 6.04
CA ILE A 4 -25.82 38.03 5.74
C ILE A 4 -24.46 37.48 5.29
N THR A 5 -23.59 38.34 4.76
CA THR A 5 -22.24 37.99 4.30
C THR A 5 -21.12 38.38 5.26
N GLN A 6 -21.45 38.91 6.45
CA GLN A 6 -20.44 39.27 7.44
C GLN A 6 -20.08 38.07 8.32
N PRO A 7 -18.78 37.79 8.53
CA PRO A 7 -18.36 36.74 9.45
C PRO A 7 -18.70 37.12 10.90
N SER A 8 -18.98 36.10 11.73
CA SER A 8 -19.32 36.26 13.14
C SER A 8 -18.22 35.68 14.04
N PRO A 9 -17.48 36.51 14.80
CA PRO A 9 -16.43 36.03 15.70
C PRO A 9 -16.92 34.98 16.72
N ALA A 10 -18.12 35.21 17.28
CA ALA A 10 -18.72 34.31 18.27
C ALA A 10 -19.07 32.93 17.66
N ALA A 11 -19.61 32.92 16.43
CA ALA A 11 -19.93 31.66 15.74
C ALA A 11 -18.67 30.89 15.36
N GLN A 12 -17.60 31.59 14.95
CA GLN A 12 -16.31 30.99 14.65
C GLN A 12 -15.64 30.41 15.90
N SER A 13 -15.60 31.16 17.02
CA SER A 13 -15.08 30.62 18.28
C SER A 13 -15.87 29.41 18.76
N ALA A 14 -17.21 29.47 18.67
CA ALA A 14 -18.07 28.36 19.08
C ALA A 14 -17.77 27.08 18.29
N VAL A 15 -17.62 27.15 16.95
CA VAL A 15 -17.30 25.95 16.15
C VAL A 15 -15.88 25.42 16.43
N VAL A 16 -14.91 26.30 16.69
CA VAL A 16 -13.55 25.88 17.05
C VAL A 16 -13.53 25.15 18.40
N ARG A 17 -14.22 25.69 19.41
CA ARG A 17 -14.36 25.04 20.73
C ARG A 17 -15.10 23.70 20.65
N ALA A 18 -16.09 23.59 19.75
CA ALA A 18 -16.86 22.37 19.55
C ALA A 18 -16.01 21.19 19.02
N ALA A 19 -14.82 21.44 18.46
CA ALA A 19 -13.91 20.40 18.00
C ALA A 19 -13.25 19.60 19.15
N GLY A 20 -13.47 19.99 20.41
CA GLY A 20 -13.23 19.14 21.59
C GLY A 20 -11.76 18.91 21.96
N VAL A 21 -10.82 19.65 21.35
CA VAL A 21 -9.39 19.59 21.68
C VAL A 21 -8.97 20.85 22.43
N GLY A 22 -8.26 20.65 23.53
CA GLY A 22 -7.80 21.74 24.39
C GLY A 22 -6.83 22.68 23.66
N PRO A 23 -6.84 23.98 23.99
CA PRO A 23 -6.04 24.99 23.30
C PRO A 23 -4.55 24.68 23.31
N GLY A 24 -4.02 24.21 24.44
CA GLY A 24 -2.61 23.86 24.60
C GLY A 24 -2.17 22.60 23.87
N ASP A 25 -3.11 21.84 23.29
CA ASP A 25 -2.82 20.63 22.53
C ASP A 25 -2.78 20.88 21.01
N ILE A 26 -3.20 22.06 20.54
CA ILE A 26 -3.11 22.46 19.13
C ILE A 26 -1.79 23.21 18.90
N GLY A 27 -0.97 22.69 17.98
CA GLY A 27 0.33 23.29 17.61
C GLY A 27 0.34 23.99 16.25
N TYR A 28 -0.69 23.76 15.43
CA TYR A 28 -0.84 24.40 14.12
C TYR A 28 -2.32 24.69 13.84
N VAL A 29 -2.63 25.82 13.23
CA VAL A 29 -3.94 26.13 12.68
C VAL A 29 -3.78 26.50 11.21
N GLU A 30 -4.37 25.68 10.35
CA GLU A 30 -4.65 26.02 8.96
C GLU A 30 -5.95 26.84 8.93
N ALA A 31 -5.79 28.16 8.89
CA ALA A 31 -6.88 29.12 8.94
C ALA A 31 -7.72 29.12 7.65
N HIS A 32 -8.93 29.68 7.74
CA HIS A 32 -9.67 30.09 6.56
C HIS A 32 -8.89 31.17 5.80
N GLY A 33 -8.30 32.14 6.49
CA GLY A 33 -7.16 32.96 6.06
C GLY A 33 -7.25 33.46 4.63
N THR A 34 -8.26 34.29 4.34
CA THR A 34 -8.57 34.77 2.99
C THR A 34 -7.82 36.02 2.59
N GLY A 35 -7.07 36.63 3.51
CA GLY A 35 -6.34 37.88 3.22
C GLY A 35 -7.25 39.10 3.20
N THR A 36 -8.45 39.02 3.76
CA THR A 36 -9.43 40.10 3.68
C THR A 36 -9.28 41.06 4.85
N LYS A 37 -9.40 42.37 4.58
CA LYS A 37 -9.24 43.43 5.60
C LYS A 37 -10.18 43.26 6.81
N VAL A 38 -11.37 42.70 6.59
CA VAL A 38 -12.39 42.51 7.62
C VAL A 38 -12.37 41.09 8.18
N GLY A 39 -12.17 40.07 7.33
CA GLY A 39 -12.24 38.68 7.74
C GLY A 39 -11.06 38.24 8.59
N ASP A 40 -9.83 38.62 8.23
CA ASP A 40 -8.63 38.15 8.95
C ASP A 40 -8.62 38.61 10.42
N PRO A 41 -8.95 39.87 10.78
CA PRO A 41 -9.08 40.26 12.17
C PRO A 41 -10.19 39.52 12.93
N ILE A 42 -11.32 39.24 12.29
CA ILE A 42 -12.44 38.51 12.89
C ILE A 42 -12.06 37.05 13.17
N GLU A 43 -11.43 36.39 12.21
CA GLU A 43 -10.94 35.03 12.37
C GLU A 43 -9.85 34.95 13.43
N PHE A 44 -8.89 35.87 13.42
CA PHE A 44 -7.82 35.89 14.42
C PHE A 44 -8.38 36.07 15.84
N ALA A 45 -9.36 36.97 16.02
CA ALA A 45 -10.01 37.16 17.31
C ALA A 45 -10.76 35.89 17.77
N ALA A 46 -11.48 35.22 16.87
CA ALA A 46 -12.16 33.97 17.17
C ALA A 46 -11.19 32.84 17.56
N LEU A 47 -10.07 32.72 16.85
CA LEU A 47 -9.01 31.76 17.16
C LEU A 47 -8.30 32.10 18.47
N THR A 48 -8.10 33.38 18.78
CA THR A 48 -7.49 33.82 20.05
C THR A 48 -8.40 33.52 21.23
N ASP A 49 -9.71 33.73 21.08
CA ASP A 49 -10.68 33.36 22.11
C ASP A 49 -10.69 31.84 22.37
N ALA A 50 -10.66 31.03 21.31
CA ALA A 50 -10.72 29.57 21.43
C ALA A 50 -9.38 28.91 21.83
N TYR A 51 -8.26 29.41 21.31
CA TYR A 51 -6.94 28.78 21.38
C TYR A 51 -5.82 29.63 22.00
N GLY A 52 -6.06 30.90 22.31
CA GLY A 52 -5.04 31.84 22.77
C GLY A 52 -4.61 31.70 24.23
N GLY A 53 -5.42 31.05 25.09
CA GLY A 53 -5.28 31.13 26.54
C GLY A 53 -4.12 30.35 27.19
N SER A 54 -3.72 29.20 26.64
CA SER A 54 -2.65 28.37 27.24
C SER A 54 -1.97 27.45 26.23
N GLY A 55 -0.71 27.06 26.53
CA GLY A 55 0.12 26.18 25.70
C GLY A 55 1.37 26.85 25.15
N GLY A 56 2.25 26.07 24.51
CA GLY A 56 3.41 26.59 23.77
C GLY A 56 3.02 27.31 22.47
N PRO A 57 3.95 27.82 21.66
CA PRO A 57 3.61 28.50 20.40
C PRO A 57 2.69 27.66 19.49
N CYS A 58 1.75 28.33 18.82
CA CYS A 58 0.85 27.72 17.83
C CYS A 58 1.07 28.38 16.47
N ALA A 59 1.50 27.61 15.48
CA ALA A 59 1.68 28.15 14.14
C ALA A 59 0.33 28.48 13.50
N LEU A 60 0.21 29.64 12.85
CA LEU A 60 -0.99 30.09 12.14
C LEU A 60 -0.65 30.31 10.67
N GLY A 61 -1.22 29.50 9.78
CA GLY A 61 -0.95 29.57 8.34
C GLY A 61 -2.21 29.41 7.50
N SER A 62 -2.08 29.65 6.20
CA SER A 62 -3.12 29.45 5.19
C SER A 62 -2.50 29.05 3.86
N LEU A 63 -2.94 27.90 3.32
CA LEU A 63 -2.63 27.40 1.98
C LEU A 63 -3.01 28.40 0.89
N LYS A 64 -3.94 29.33 1.18
CA LYS A 64 -4.38 30.32 0.20
C LYS A 64 -3.27 31.29 -0.19
N THR A 65 -2.22 31.38 0.62
CA THR A 65 -1.02 32.15 0.28
C THR A 65 -0.21 31.49 -0.86
N ASP A 66 -0.33 30.17 -1.07
CA ASP A 66 0.35 29.44 -2.13
C ASP A 66 -0.47 29.37 -3.43
N ILE A 67 -1.77 29.10 -3.32
CA ILE A 67 -2.63 28.73 -4.48
C ILE A 67 -3.87 29.61 -4.65
N GLY A 68 -4.02 30.68 -3.87
CA GLY A 68 -5.23 31.49 -3.85
C GLY A 68 -6.41 30.78 -3.16
N HIS A 69 -7.64 31.25 -3.40
CA HIS A 69 -8.85 30.68 -2.79
C HIS A 69 -9.56 29.72 -3.76
N PRO A 70 -9.45 28.39 -3.61
CA PRO A 70 -10.07 27.41 -4.52
C PRO A 70 -11.54 27.14 -4.17
N GLU A 71 -12.25 28.17 -3.70
CA GLU A 71 -13.67 28.14 -3.31
C GLU A 71 -14.08 26.89 -2.52
N SER A 72 -14.97 26.07 -3.09
CA SER A 72 -15.50 24.84 -2.49
C SER A 72 -14.43 23.81 -2.11
N ALA A 73 -13.26 23.83 -2.75
CA ALA A 73 -12.15 22.93 -2.41
C ALA A 73 -11.24 23.46 -1.29
N ALA A 74 -11.45 24.71 -0.82
CA ALA A 74 -10.55 25.35 0.14
C ALA A 74 -10.42 24.58 1.45
N GLY A 75 -11.53 24.05 1.98
CA GLY A 75 -11.51 23.27 3.23
C GLY A 75 -10.74 21.97 3.10
N VAL A 76 -11.00 21.17 2.06
CA VAL A 76 -10.34 19.87 1.87
C VAL A 76 -8.85 20.02 1.53
N LEU A 77 -8.47 21.06 0.77
CA LEU A 77 -7.07 21.32 0.47
C LEU A 77 -6.30 21.80 1.71
N GLY A 78 -6.92 22.65 2.55
CA GLY A 78 -6.37 22.99 3.87
C GLY A 78 -6.21 21.74 4.76
N LEU A 79 -7.20 20.84 4.75
CA LEU A 79 -7.13 19.57 5.47
C LEU A 79 -5.96 18.68 4.99
N ILE A 80 -5.74 18.61 3.67
CA ILE A 80 -4.61 17.87 3.09
C ILE A 80 -3.27 18.46 3.55
N LYS A 81 -3.11 19.80 3.51
CA LYS A 81 -1.91 20.48 4.01
C LYS A 81 -1.67 20.18 5.49
N ALA A 82 -2.70 20.30 6.33
CA ALA A 82 -2.62 20.01 7.75
C ALA A 82 -2.26 18.53 8.02
N ALA A 83 -2.88 17.58 7.30
CA ALA A 83 -2.57 16.16 7.41
C ALA A 83 -1.12 15.85 7.01
N LEU A 84 -0.62 16.46 5.93
CA LEU A 84 0.78 16.33 5.52
C LEU A 84 1.73 16.95 6.55
N ALA A 85 1.41 18.10 7.13
CA ALA A 85 2.21 18.75 8.16
C ALA A 85 2.32 17.89 9.42
N VAL A 86 1.20 17.35 9.90
CA VAL A 86 1.13 16.43 11.05
C VAL A 86 1.91 15.14 10.77
N HIS A 87 1.69 14.53 9.59
CA HIS A 87 2.31 13.27 9.20
C HIS A 87 3.83 13.41 9.05
N ARG A 88 4.30 14.45 8.34
CA ARG A 88 5.72 14.68 8.08
C ARG A 88 6.45 15.35 9.23
N GLY A 89 5.73 15.91 10.21
CA GLY A 89 6.33 16.64 11.33
C GLY A 89 7.04 17.91 10.86
N VAL A 90 6.42 18.66 9.95
CA VAL A 90 6.96 19.91 9.38
C VAL A 90 5.83 20.90 9.19
N ILE A 91 6.03 22.14 9.59
CA ILE A 91 5.10 23.25 9.33
C ILE A 91 5.66 24.07 8.15
N PRO A 92 4.96 24.14 7.01
CA PRO A 92 5.41 24.92 5.86
C PRO A 92 5.27 26.43 6.10
N ALA A 93 6.11 27.21 5.44
CA ALA A 93 6.03 28.67 5.43
C ALA A 93 4.67 29.17 4.95
N ASN A 94 4.24 30.31 5.47
CA ASN A 94 3.08 31.07 5.04
C ASN A 94 3.56 32.27 4.22
N LEU A 95 3.22 32.32 2.94
CA LEU A 95 3.76 33.31 2.02
C LEU A 95 3.16 34.70 2.27
N HIS A 96 3.86 35.73 1.79
CA HIS A 96 3.45 37.15 1.82
C HIS A 96 3.28 37.79 3.20
N PHE A 97 3.58 37.07 4.29
CA PHE A 97 3.58 37.64 5.63
C PHE A 97 4.88 38.40 5.92
N THR A 98 4.78 39.70 6.17
CA THR A 98 5.93 40.56 6.58
C THR A 98 5.71 41.22 7.94
N ARG A 99 4.45 41.51 8.27
CA ARG A 99 4.01 42.06 9.56
C ARG A 99 2.53 41.77 9.77
N TRP A 100 2.09 41.81 11.02
CA TRP A 100 0.67 41.71 11.36
C TRP A 100 -0.14 42.87 10.76
N ASN A 101 -1.40 42.58 10.42
CA ASN A 101 -2.39 43.59 10.10
C ASN A 101 -2.58 44.50 11.33
N PRO A 102 -2.53 45.84 11.23
CA PRO A 102 -2.73 46.75 12.37
C PRO A 102 -4.08 46.59 13.08
N ALA A 103 -5.08 46.01 12.43
CA ALA A 103 -6.37 45.67 13.04
C ALA A 103 -6.34 44.37 13.87
N ILE A 104 -5.21 43.66 13.90
CA ILE A 104 -4.97 42.46 14.69
C ILE A 104 -4.07 42.80 15.87
N ASP A 105 -4.59 42.63 17.09
CA ASP A 105 -3.76 42.64 18.30
C ASP A 105 -3.17 41.25 18.54
N ALA A 106 -1.99 41.01 17.96
CA ALA A 106 -1.25 39.77 18.16
C ALA A 106 -0.47 39.73 19.49
N GLY A 107 -0.42 40.86 20.22
CA GLY A 107 0.34 40.99 21.46
C GLY A 107 -0.14 40.01 22.52
N GLY A 108 0.78 39.27 23.13
CA GLY A 108 0.46 38.31 24.20
C GLY A 108 -0.28 37.05 23.74
N THR A 109 -0.56 36.90 22.44
CA THR A 109 -1.09 35.65 21.89
C THR A 109 0.04 34.63 21.67
N ARG A 110 -0.31 33.34 21.66
CA ARG A 110 0.62 32.26 21.33
C ARG A 110 0.76 31.99 19.82
N PHE A 111 0.07 32.77 18.98
CA PHE A 111 0.08 32.54 17.54
C PHE A 111 1.34 33.10 16.87
N VAL A 112 1.95 32.29 16.01
CA VAL A 112 3.13 32.66 15.23
C VAL A 112 2.86 32.34 13.77
N VAL A 113 3.02 33.30 12.87
CA VAL A 113 2.93 33.02 11.42
C VAL A 113 4.28 32.50 10.95
N PRO A 114 4.38 31.25 10.45
CA PRO A 114 5.64 30.70 9.99
C PRO A 114 6.08 31.41 8.70
N VAL A 115 7.25 32.04 8.69
CA VAL A 115 7.84 32.65 7.47
C VAL A 115 8.81 31.71 6.77
N ASP A 116 9.28 30.69 7.48
CA ASP A 116 10.14 29.61 6.98
C ASP A 116 9.48 28.25 7.27
N THR A 117 9.84 27.25 6.46
CA THR A 117 9.43 25.86 6.71
C THR A 117 10.23 25.32 7.89
N THR A 118 9.55 24.92 8.96
CA THR A 118 10.20 24.51 10.22
C THR A 118 9.83 23.09 10.65
N PRO A 119 10.77 22.34 11.25
CA PRO A 119 10.45 21.06 11.89
C PRO A 119 9.40 21.23 12.99
N TRP A 120 8.53 20.24 13.13
CA TRP A 120 7.50 20.18 14.16
C TRP A 120 7.61 18.85 14.90
N ASP A 121 8.20 18.87 16.09
CA ASP A 121 8.47 17.67 16.89
C ASP A 121 7.25 17.20 17.71
N GLY A 122 6.31 18.10 18.01
CA GLY A 122 5.13 17.84 18.84
C GLY A 122 5.39 17.88 20.34
N GLY A 123 6.61 18.21 20.79
CA GLY A 123 6.93 18.38 22.21
C GLY A 123 6.62 17.16 23.10
N GLY A 124 6.76 15.95 22.56
CA GLY A 124 6.43 14.69 23.27
C GLY A 124 4.93 14.37 23.35
N ARG A 125 4.07 15.13 22.68
CA ARG A 125 2.64 14.86 22.51
C ARG A 125 2.32 14.56 21.04
N PRO A 126 1.18 13.91 20.73
CA PRO A 126 0.72 13.79 19.36
C PRO A 126 0.58 15.17 18.73
N ARG A 127 1.16 15.38 17.54
CA ARG A 127 0.95 16.61 16.78
C ARG A 127 -0.52 16.76 16.41
N ARG A 128 -1.10 17.92 16.69
CA ARG A 128 -2.48 18.23 16.34
C ARG A 128 -2.59 19.58 15.63
N ALA A 129 -3.35 19.59 14.56
CA ALA A 129 -3.65 20.77 13.77
C ALA A 129 -5.15 21.05 13.73
N GLY A 130 -5.55 22.31 13.87
CA GLY A 130 -6.90 22.77 13.55
C GLY A 130 -6.99 23.22 12.10
N VAL A 131 -8.16 23.04 11.47
CA VAL A 131 -8.45 23.44 10.09
C VAL A 131 -9.78 24.17 10.05
N SER A 132 -9.77 25.44 9.62
CA SER A 132 -10.97 26.29 9.58
C SER A 132 -11.43 26.58 8.15
N ALA A 133 -12.75 26.57 7.94
CA ALA A 133 -13.37 27.07 6.72
C ALA A 133 -14.69 27.80 7.04
N PHE A 134 -14.79 29.07 6.63
CA PHE A 134 -15.94 29.92 6.95
C PHE A 134 -16.60 30.39 5.65
N GLY A 135 -17.79 29.86 5.37
CA GLY A 135 -18.54 30.16 4.16
C GLY A 135 -19.18 31.55 4.20
N VAL A 136 -19.26 32.20 3.05
CA VAL A 136 -19.90 33.53 2.89
C VAL A 136 -21.37 33.55 3.30
N THR A 137 -22.05 32.40 3.29
CA THR A 137 -23.45 32.24 3.73
C THR A 137 -23.60 32.06 5.24
N GLY A 138 -22.50 32.11 6.00
CA GLY A 138 -22.49 31.98 7.46
C GLY A 138 -22.29 30.55 7.98
N MET A 139 -22.16 29.56 7.10
CA MET A 139 -21.83 28.18 7.51
C MET A 139 -20.34 28.07 7.86
N ASN A 140 -20.06 27.75 9.12
CA ASN A 140 -18.70 27.61 9.63
C ASN A 140 -18.37 26.14 9.91
N ALA A 141 -17.15 25.72 9.55
CA ALA A 141 -16.64 24.40 9.83
C ALA A 141 -15.24 24.49 10.45
N HIS A 142 -14.98 23.61 11.41
CA HIS A 142 -13.65 23.41 11.99
C HIS A 142 -13.40 21.91 12.16
N ALA A 143 -12.21 21.45 11.82
CA ALA A 143 -11.78 20.07 11.97
C ALA A 143 -10.42 19.99 12.65
N THR A 144 -10.22 18.94 13.45
CA THR A 144 -8.92 18.66 14.07
C THR A 144 -8.28 17.44 13.42
N VAL A 145 -7.00 17.56 13.08
CA VAL A 145 -6.16 16.47 12.58
C VAL A 145 -5.15 16.09 13.64
N GLU A 146 -5.12 14.82 14.05
CA GLU A 146 -4.17 14.29 15.02
C GLU A 146 -3.20 13.30 14.36
N GLN A 147 -1.96 13.30 14.81
CA GLN A 147 -0.95 12.32 14.43
C GLN A 147 -1.43 10.90 14.70
N ALA A 148 -1.34 10.04 13.68
CA ALA A 148 -1.66 8.63 13.84
C ALA A 148 -0.79 7.98 14.94
N PRO A 149 -1.33 7.01 15.71
CA PRO A 149 -0.56 6.26 16.69
C PRO A 149 0.71 5.66 16.08
N LEU A 150 1.81 5.67 16.82
CA LEU A 150 3.05 5.02 16.39
C LEU A 150 2.81 3.52 16.25
N ALA A 151 2.92 3.01 15.03
CA ALA A 151 2.90 1.57 14.80
C ALA A 151 4.21 0.96 15.34
N PRO A 152 4.16 -0.21 16.02
CA PRO A 152 5.38 -0.89 16.42
C PRO A 152 6.22 -1.24 15.17
N PRO A 153 7.56 -1.21 15.28
CA PRO A 153 8.43 -1.58 14.17
C PRO A 153 8.07 -2.99 13.69
N ARG A 154 7.65 -3.11 12.43
CA ARG A 154 7.35 -4.41 11.82
C ARG A 154 8.65 -5.15 11.60
N SER A 155 8.73 -6.42 12.05
CA SER A 155 9.87 -7.26 11.74
C SER A 155 9.93 -7.48 10.23
N ARG A 156 10.95 -6.90 9.59
CA ARG A 156 11.23 -7.15 8.18
C ARG A 156 11.67 -8.59 8.04
N HIS A 157 10.76 -9.44 7.56
CA HIS A 157 11.10 -10.82 7.24
C HIS A 157 11.97 -10.80 5.99
N THR A 158 13.26 -10.97 6.19
CA THR A 158 14.25 -11.03 5.11
C THR A 158 14.17 -12.41 4.46
N ARG A 159 13.12 -12.67 3.67
CA ARG A 159 13.22 -13.68 2.62
C ARG A 159 14.06 -13.10 1.49
N ARG A 160 15.35 -12.92 1.76
CA ARG A 160 16.34 -12.68 0.72
C ARG A 160 16.32 -13.93 -0.16
N ASP A 161 16.22 -13.75 -1.47
CA ASP A 161 16.36 -14.82 -2.49
C ASP A 161 15.07 -15.55 -2.94
N GLN A 162 13.88 -15.06 -2.59
CA GLN A 162 12.64 -15.54 -3.25
C GLN A 162 12.20 -14.57 -4.33
N ALA A 163 12.09 -15.08 -5.57
CA ALA A 163 11.47 -14.35 -6.66
C ALA A 163 10.02 -14.01 -6.28
N VAL A 164 9.62 -12.77 -6.54
CA VAL A 164 8.26 -12.28 -6.34
C VAL A 164 7.65 -11.87 -7.67
N VAL A 165 6.32 -11.92 -7.72
CA VAL A 165 5.54 -11.49 -8.89
C VAL A 165 5.00 -10.09 -8.64
N CYS A 166 5.44 -9.13 -9.43
CA CYS A 166 4.90 -7.77 -9.45
C CYS A 166 3.90 -7.68 -10.62
N ALA A 167 2.61 -7.74 -10.30
CA ALA A 167 1.54 -7.66 -11.29
C ALA A 167 1.10 -6.20 -11.51
N GLU A 168 1.24 -5.69 -12.73
CA GLU A 168 0.76 -4.39 -13.13
C GLU A 168 -0.39 -4.51 -14.12
N SER A 169 -1.31 -3.54 -14.06
CA SER A 169 -2.42 -3.50 -15.00
C SER A 169 -2.90 -2.09 -15.28
N ALA A 170 -3.47 -1.91 -16.47
CA ALA A 170 -4.12 -0.68 -16.89
C ALA A 170 -5.31 -0.98 -17.82
N ALA A 171 -6.12 0.04 -18.09
CA ALA A 171 -7.23 -0.05 -19.03
C ALA A 171 -6.77 0.02 -20.51
N SER A 172 -5.49 0.33 -20.76
CA SER A 172 -4.90 0.42 -22.10
C SER A 172 -3.40 0.16 -22.07
N ALA A 173 -2.82 -0.15 -23.23
CA ALA A 173 -1.37 -0.32 -23.38
C ALA A 173 -0.57 0.94 -22.99
N GLY A 174 -1.03 2.13 -23.41
CA GLY A 174 -0.39 3.39 -23.01
C GLY A 174 -0.50 3.65 -21.50
N GLY A 175 -1.62 3.28 -20.88
CA GLY A 175 -1.76 3.36 -19.42
C GLY A 175 -0.86 2.40 -18.66
N LEU A 176 -0.63 1.20 -19.22
CA LEU A 176 0.30 0.21 -18.66
C LEU A 176 1.72 0.76 -18.72
N ALA A 177 2.15 1.26 -19.89
CA ALA A 177 3.46 1.85 -20.06
C ALA A 177 3.71 3.03 -19.11
N ALA A 178 2.73 3.94 -18.97
CA ALA A 178 2.84 5.07 -18.05
C ALA A 178 2.90 4.62 -16.58
N THR A 179 2.20 3.55 -16.22
CA THR A 179 2.22 3.01 -14.85
C THR A 179 3.55 2.33 -14.54
N ALA A 180 4.05 1.51 -15.47
CA ALA A 180 5.34 0.86 -15.35
C ALA A 180 6.49 1.87 -15.22
N ARG A 181 6.43 2.98 -15.99
CA ARG A 181 7.41 4.08 -15.86
C ARG A 181 7.38 4.69 -14.46
N ARG A 182 6.20 5.08 -13.97
CA ARG A 182 6.04 5.66 -12.63
C ARG A 182 6.44 4.71 -11.52
N LEU A 183 6.16 3.41 -11.67
CA LEU A 183 6.58 2.41 -10.70
C LEU A 183 8.10 2.24 -10.70
N ALA A 184 8.74 2.21 -11.87
CA ALA A 184 10.20 2.17 -11.97
C ALA A 184 10.83 3.38 -11.27
N ASP A 185 10.36 4.60 -11.58
CA ASP A 185 10.83 5.84 -10.94
C ASP A 185 10.64 5.78 -9.40
N HIS A 186 9.50 5.28 -8.95
CA HIS A 186 9.20 5.14 -7.54
C HIS A 186 10.16 4.16 -6.85
N VAL A 187 10.33 2.95 -7.42
CA VAL A 187 11.20 1.91 -6.86
C VAL A 187 12.67 2.34 -6.85
N GLU A 188 13.12 3.17 -7.79
CA GLU A 188 14.47 3.76 -7.76
C GLU A 188 14.60 4.82 -6.66
N SER A 189 13.54 5.60 -6.43
CA SER A 189 13.54 6.71 -5.46
C SER A 189 13.40 6.28 -4.00
N THR A 190 13.00 5.03 -3.72
CA THR A 190 12.75 4.53 -2.36
C THR A 190 13.59 3.31 -2.00
N SER A 191 13.73 3.05 -0.71
CA SER A 191 14.36 1.84 -0.17
C SER A 191 13.34 0.74 0.18
N ASP A 192 12.12 0.80 -0.38
CA ASP A 192 11.04 -0.14 -0.04
C ASP A 192 11.36 -1.57 -0.48
N ALA A 193 11.02 -2.57 0.32
CA ALA A 193 11.32 -3.94 -0.04
C ALA A 193 10.51 -4.36 -1.28
N VAL A 194 11.14 -5.05 -2.22
CA VAL A 194 10.49 -5.54 -3.44
C VAL A 194 9.28 -6.42 -3.11
N THR A 195 9.34 -7.17 -2.01
CA THR A 195 8.22 -7.96 -1.49
C THR A 195 7.00 -7.11 -1.08
N ASP A 196 7.23 -5.92 -0.51
CA ASP A 196 6.16 -5.00 -0.11
C ASP A 196 5.52 -4.34 -1.33
N VAL A 197 6.33 -4.02 -2.35
CA VAL A 197 5.85 -3.55 -3.65
C VAL A 197 4.97 -4.64 -4.30
N ALA A 198 5.48 -5.86 -4.43
CA ALA A 198 4.74 -6.99 -4.99
C ALA A 198 3.41 -7.25 -4.24
N HIS A 199 3.44 -7.26 -2.91
CA HIS A 199 2.25 -7.44 -2.09
C HIS A 199 1.23 -6.32 -2.33
N THR A 200 1.69 -5.07 -2.39
CA THR A 200 0.82 -3.90 -2.62
C THR A 200 0.17 -3.95 -4.00
N LEU A 201 0.93 -4.32 -5.03
CA LEU A 201 0.41 -4.49 -6.39
C LEU A 201 -0.62 -5.63 -6.46
N ALA A 202 -0.37 -6.74 -5.78
CA ALA A 202 -1.27 -7.89 -5.79
C ALA A 202 -2.58 -7.65 -5.00
N ALA A 203 -2.48 -7.07 -3.79
CA ALA A 203 -3.58 -7.01 -2.84
C ALA A 203 -4.28 -5.64 -2.73
N HIS A 204 -3.62 -4.56 -3.16
CA HIS A 204 -4.08 -3.19 -2.94
C HIS A 204 -4.19 -2.37 -4.23
N ARG A 205 -4.33 -3.05 -5.37
CA ARG A 205 -4.62 -2.45 -6.68
C ARG A 205 -5.73 -3.22 -7.40
N SER A 206 -6.43 -2.52 -8.27
CA SER A 206 -7.38 -3.13 -9.19
C SER A 206 -6.63 -3.86 -10.30
N HIS A 207 -7.19 -4.99 -10.76
CA HIS A 207 -6.60 -5.83 -11.82
C HIS A 207 -7.37 -5.65 -13.13
N LEU A 208 -6.89 -4.74 -13.97
CA LEU A 208 -7.50 -4.31 -15.23
C LEU A 208 -7.12 -5.22 -16.42
N SER A 209 -7.57 -4.88 -17.63
CA SER A 209 -7.57 -5.79 -18.78
C SER A 209 -6.24 -5.91 -19.54
N THR A 210 -5.39 -4.90 -19.46
CA THR A 210 -4.04 -4.93 -20.05
C THR A 210 -3.03 -5.17 -18.94
N ARG A 211 -2.30 -6.29 -18.97
CA ARG A 211 -1.47 -6.74 -17.84
C ARG A 211 -0.04 -7.06 -18.25
N ALA A 212 0.88 -6.77 -17.33
CA ALA A 212 2.24 -7.28 -17.32
C ALA A 212 2.55 -7.81 -15.91
N CYS A 213 3.23 -8.95 -15.86
CA CYS A 213 3.74 -9.52 -14.62
C CYS A 213 5.26 -9.58 -14.72
N VAL A 214 5.96 -8.94 -13.78
CA VAL A 214 7.41 -9.04 -13.63
C VAL A 214 7.73 -10.09 -12.58
N VAL A 215 8.61 -11.04 -12.89
CA VAL A 215 9.12 -12.04 -11.94
C VAL A 215 10.56 -11.68 -11.58
N THR A 216 10.80 -11.21 -10.36
CA THR A 216 12.12 -10.69 -9.98
C THR A 216 12.50 -11.08 -8.56
N ALA A 217 13.80 -11.31 -8.32
CA ALA A 217 14.36 -11.56 -7.01
C ALA A 217 14.92 -10.29 -6.33
N ASP A 218 15.15 -9.23 -7.10
CA ASP A 218 15.80 -8.02 -6.59
C ASP A 218 15.26 -6.73 -7.23
N ARG A 219 15.73 -5.61 -6.68
CA ARG A 219 15.30 -4.26 -7.08
C ARG A 219 15.76 -3.93 -8.50
N ALA A 220 16.99 -4.28 -8.86
CA ALA A 220 17.57 -3.90 -10.14
C ALA A 220 16.83 -4.58 -11.29
N GLY A 221 16.56 -5.89 -11.15
CA GLY A 221 15.75 -6.65 -12.10
C GLY A 221 14.30 -6.15 -12.18
N LEU A 222 13.70 -5.72 -11.07
CA LEU A 222 12.36 -5.12 -11.11
C LEU A 222 12.36 -3.84 -11.95
N VAL A 223 13.30 -2.94 -11.70
CA VAL A 223 13.39 -1.66 -12.41
C VAL A 223 13.63 -1.89 -13.90
N ASP A 224 14.61 -2.72 -14.26
CA ASP A 224 14.94 -3.00 -15.67
C ASP A 224 13.74 -3.56 -16.44
N ALA A 225 13.06 -4.57 -15.86
CA ALA A 225 11.86 -5.15 -16.43
C ALA A 225 10.70 -4.14 -16.58
N LEU A 226 10.47 -3.27 -15.59
CA LEU A 226 9.44 -2.22 -15.67
C LEU A 226 9.77 -1.18 -16.74
N ARG A 227 11.06 -0.86 -16.92
CA ARG A 227 11.50 0.03 -18.00
C ARG A 227 11.21 -0.63 -19.36
N ALA A 228 11.54 -1.91 -19.53
CA ALA A 228 11.20 -2.66 -20.73
C ALA A 228 9.68 -2.65 -21.03
N VAL A 229 8.84 -2.89 -20.01
CA VAL A 229 7.36 -2.80 -20.16
C VAL A 229 6.93 -1.41 -20.62
N ALA A 230 7.51 -0.36 -20.02
CA ALA A 230 7.15 1.01 -20.35
C ALA A 230 7.62 1.46 -21.75
N ASP A 231 8.72 0.89 -22.26
CA ASP A 231 9.22 1.16 -23.60
C ASP A 231 8.64 0.21 -24.66
N GLY A 232 7.87 -0.80 -24.24
CA GLY A 232 7.27 -1.80 -25.12
C GLY A 232 8.25 -2.84 -25.65
N HIS A 233 9.36 -3.07 -24.94
CA HIS A 233 10.37 -4.07 -25.28
C HIS A 233 10.09 -5.42 -24.62
N GLU A 234 10.53 -6.50 -25.28
CA GLU A 234 10.56 -7.83 -24.68
C GLU A 234 11.61 -7.90 -23.58
N HIS A 235 11.31 -8.63 -22.51
CA HIS A 235 12.24 -8.86 -21.40
C HIS A 235 11.98 -10.27 -20.81
N PRO A 236 13.04 -11.05 -20.51
CA PRO A 236 12.89 -12.47 -20.10
C PRO A 236 12.04 -12.65 -18.83
N ASP A 237 12.10 -11.69 -17.92
CA ASP A 237 11.36 -11.72 -16.65
C ASP A 237 9.96 -11.10 -16.73
N VAL A 238 9.52 -10.69 -17.93
CA VAL A 238 8.22 -10.05 -18.15
C VAL A 238 7.29 -11.00 -18.90
N VAL A 239 6.11 -11.21 -18.32
CA VAL A 239 5.00 -11.90 -18.98
C VAL A 239 3.88 -10.90 -19.23
N THR A 240 3.56 -10.65 -20.49
CA THR A 240 2.41 -9.81 -20.89
C THR A 240 1.28 -10.67 -21.41
N GLY A 241 0.04 -10.26 -21.19
CA GLY A 241 -1.12 -10.94 -21.79
C GLY A 241 -2.41 -10.14 -21.67
N PRO A 242 -3.32 -10.24 -22.67
CA PRO A 242 -4.65 -9.70 -22.54
C PRO A 242 -5.49 -10.55 -21.59
N THR A 243 -6.46 -9.94 -20.90
CA THR A 243 -7.43 -10.66 -20.05
C THR A 243 -8.65 -11.17 -20.83
N ASN A 244 -8.56 -11.39 -22.14
CA ASN A 244 -9.68 -11.98 -22.89
C ASN A 244 -10.07 -13.26 -22.14
N ASP A 245 -11.28 -13.27 -21.58
CA ASP A 245 -11.75 -14.21 -20.54
C ASP A 245 -10.93 -15.50 -20.56
N PRO A 246 -9.92 -15.65 -19.67
CA PRO A 246 -8.97 -16.76 -19.76
C PRO A 246 -9.66 -18.11 -19.52
N GLY A 247 -10.98 -18.10 -19.24
CA GLY A 247 -11.69 -19.19 -18.65
C GLY A 247 -10.98 -19.56 -17.36
N MET A 248 -11.09 -20.82 -17.04
CA MET A 248 -10.47 -21.36 -15.85
C MET A 248 -9.36 -22.31 -16.29
N PRO A 249 -8.19 -22.27 -15.63
CA PRO A 249 -7.07 -23.10 -16.01
C PRO A 249 -7.43 -24.59 -15.94
N VAL A 250 -6.96 -25.36 -16.92
CA VAL A 250 -7.09 -26.81 -16.97
C VAL A 250 -5.78 -27.44 -16.51
N TRP A 251 -5.87 -28.36 -15.54
CA TRP A 251 -4.72 -29.18 -15.16
C TRP A 251 -4.47 -30.26 -16.21
N VAL A 252 -3.29 -30.26 -16.80
CA VAL A 252 -2.83 -31.30 -17.72
C VAL A 252 -1.73 -32.11 -17.03
N PHE A 253 -2.02 -33.37 -16.73
CA PHE A 253 -1.08 -34.30 -16.11
C PHE A 253 -0.41 -35.13 -17.21
N SER A 254 0.89 -34.93 -17.42
CA SER A 254 1.66 -35.65 -18.43
C SER A 254 1.94 -37.10 -18.01
N GLY A 255 2.24 -37.96 -19.00
CA GLY A 255 2.72 -39.31 -18.76
C GLY A 255 4.23 -39.39 -18.50
N HIS A 256 4.77 -40.58 -18.72
CA HIS A 256 6.22 -40.86 -18.68
C HIS A 256 7.00 -40.00 -19.68
N GLY A 257 8.23 -39.59 -19.32
CA GLY A 257 9.14 -38.83 -20.19
C GLY A 257 9.36 -37.38 -19.75
N SER A 258 8.65 -36.89 -18.73
CA SER A 258 8.84 -35.54 -18.17
C SER A 258 9.86 -35.47 -17.03
N GLN A 259 10.36 -36.62 -16.56
CA GLN A 259 11.30 -36.70 -15.45
C GLN A 259 12.70 -36.21 -15.84
N TRP A 260 13.37 -35.53 -14.93
CA TRP A 260 14.78 -35.16 -15.05
C TRP A 260 15.48 -35.16 -13.69
N PRO A 261 16.82 -35.35 -13.64
CA PRO A 261 17.57 -35.41 -12.39
C PRO A 261 17.44 -34.11 -11.58
N GLY A 262 16.86 -34.20 -10.37
CA GLY A 262 16.73 -33.04 -9.46
C GLY A 262 15.46 -32.20 -9.66
N MET A 263 14.46 -32.69 -10.40
CA MET A 263 13.26 -31.94 -10.80
C MET A 263 12.40 -31.30 -9.70
N ALA A 264 12.66 -31.62 -8.42
CA ALA A 264 11.89 -31.13 -7.28
C ALA A 264 12.75 -30.54 -6.15
N ARG A 265 14.09 -30.48 -6.30
CA ARG A 265 15.00 -30.12 -5.19
C ARG A 265 14.66 -28.75 -4.60
N ASP A 266 14.59 -27.73 -5.45
CA ASP A 266 14.33 -26.36 -5.00
C ASP A 266 12.96 -26.24 -4.31
N LEU A 267 11.94 -26.96 -4.80
CA LEU A 267 10.59 -26.94 -4.22
C LEU A 267 10.51 -27.71 -2.91
N LEU A 268 11.29 -28.78 -2.74
CA LEU A 268 11.42 -29.49 -1.47
C LEU A 268 12.04 -28.63 -0.37
N ASP A 269 12.92 -27.71 -0.75
CA ASP A 269 13.59 -26.82 0.22
C ASP A 269 12.75 -25.57 0.50
N ARG A 270 11.99 -25.07 -0.48
CA ARG A 270 11.36 -23.74 -0.43
C ARG A 270 9.85 -23.74 -0.21
N ASP A 271 9.14 -24.81 -0.55
CA ASP A 271 7.68 -24.85 -0.51
C ASP A 271 7.12 -25.92 0.48
N PRO A 272 6.55 -25.48 1.61
CA PRO A 272 5.97 -26.39 2.60
C PRO A 272 4.70 -27.13 2.13
N ALA A 273 3.95 -26.62 1.16
CA ALA A 273 2.78 -27.30 0.62
C ALA A 273 3.21 -28.46 -0.28
N PHE A 274 4.18 -28.21 -1.17
CA PHE A 274 4.81 -29.22 -2.00
C PHE A 274 5.41 -30.36 -1.17
N THR A 275 6.28 -29.99 -0.22
CA THR A 275 7.04 -30.93 0.61
C THR A 275 6.12 -31.87 1.39
N ARG A 276 5.03 -31.32 1.95
CA ARG A 276 4.04 -32.10 2.70
C ARG A 276 3.36 -33.16 1.84
N VAL A 277 3.07 -32.87 0.58
CA VAL A 277 2.49 -33.85 -0.34
C VAL A 277 3.52 -34.91 -0.71
N VAL A 278 4.76 -34.52 -0.98
CA VAL A 278 5.85 -35.47 -1.25
C VAL A 278 6.07 -36.41 -0.07
N ASP A 279 6.05 -35.92 1.17
CA ASP A 279 6.20 -36.76 2.35
C ASP A 279 5.06 -37.75 2.53
N ARG A 280 3.83 -37.27 2.37
CA ARG A 280 2.63 -38.11 2.50
C ARG A 280 2.62 -39.23 1.45
N LEU A 281 2.84 -38.90 0.18
CA LEU A 281 2.83 -39.90 -0.90
C LEU A 281 4.09 -40.75 -0.92
N GLY A 282 5.23 -40.18 -0.54
CA GLY A 282 6.50 -40.89 -0.42
C GLY A 282 6.47 -41.98 0.66
N ALA A 283 5.77 -41.75 1.78
CA ALA A 283 5.54 -42.79 2.79
C ALA A 283 4.76 -43.99 2.23
N VAL A 284 3.73 -43.73 1.41
CA VAL A 284 2.94 -44.78 0.74
C VAL A 284 3.78 -45.55 -0.27
N ALA A 285 4.51 -44.84 -1.13
CA ALA A 285 5.37 -45.44 -2.14
C ALA A 285 6.54 -46.25 -1.53
N SER A 286 7.07 -45.80 -0.40
CA SER A 286 8.14 -46.50 0.32
C SER A 286 7.69 -47.86 0.87
N ALA A 287 6.41 -48.00 1.25
CA ALA A 287 5.84 -49.28 1.66
C ALA A 287 5.83 -50.33 0.53
N GLU A 288 5.85 -49.87 -0.73
CA GLU A 288 5.94 -50.70 -1.94
C GLU A 288 7.38 -50.74 -2.50
N GLY A 289 8.38 -50.30 -1.73
CA GLY A 289 9.80 -50.35 -2.10
C GLY A 289 10.31 -49.19 -2.96
N VAL A 290 9.53 -48.11 -3.13
CA VAL A 290 9.90 -46.94 -3.95
C VAL A 290 10.20 -45.72 -3.08
N PRO A 291 11.48 -45.35 -2.87
CA PRO A 291 11.88 -44.30 -1.93
C PRO A 291 11.78 -42.89 -2.56
N VAL A 292 10.56 -42.44 -2.91
CA VAL A 292 10.30 -41.19 -3.66
C VAL A 292 10.99 -39.96 -3.07
N ARG A 293 10.93 -39.76 -1.73
CA ARG A 293 11.55 -38.60 -1.07
C ARG A 293 13.06 -38.57 -1.28
N ARG A 294 13.72 -39.73 -1.19
CA ARG A 294 15.16 -39.86 -1.44
C ARG A 294 15.47 -39.59 -2.91
N LEU A 295 14.74 -40.19 -3.83
CA LEU A 295 14.96 -40.03 -5.28
C LEU A 295 14.85 -38.56 -5.71
N LEU A 296 13.87 -37.83 -5.16
CA LEU A 296 13.69 -36.41 -5.45
C LEU A 296 14.76 -35.51 -4.81
N SER A 297 15.29 -35.86 -3.64
CA SER A 297 16.34 -35.08 -2.98
C SER A 297 17.73 -35.36 -3.55
N THR A 298 18.08 -36.63 -3.78
CA THR A 298 19.37 -37.02 -4.36
C THR A 298 19.49 -36.63 -5.82
N GLY A 299 18.37 -36.49 -6.53
CA GLY A 299 18.31 -36.12 -7.95
C GLY A 299 19.17 -37.02 -8.82
N GLU A 300 19.23 -38.31 -8.50
CA GLU A 300 19.83 -39.34 -9.34
C GLU A 300 19.00 -39.56 -10.62
N PRO A 301 19.61 -40.05 -11.71
CA PRO A 301 18.88 -40.37 -12.93
C PRO A 301 17.75 -41.39 -12.70
N LEU A 302 16.57 -41.10 -13.25
CA LEU A 302 15.36 -41.93 -13.12
C LEU A 302 15.04 -42.62 -14.45
N GLU A 303 15.56 -43.83 -14.65
CA GLU A 303 15.40 -44.61 -15.91
C GLU A 303 14.43 -45.78 -15.76
N ARG A 304 14.37 -46.36 -14.55
CA ARG A 304 13.53 -47.52 -14.24
C ARG A 304 12.06 -47.14 -14.16
N MET A 305 11.24 -47.73 -15.03
CA MET A 305 9.82 -47.39 -15.17
C MET A 305 9.02 -47.55 -13.87
N ASP A 306 9.35 -48.57 -13.06
CA ASP A 306 8.73 -48.84 -11.76
C ASP A 306 9.04 -47.77 -10.70
N LEU A 307 10.12 -47.01 -10.87
CA LEU A 307 10.45 -45.84 -10.03
C LEU A 307 9.90 -44.54 -10.63
N VAL A 308 9.91 -44.41 -11.95
CA VAL A 308 9.50 -43.16 -12.63
C VAL A 308 8.03 -42.84 -12.40
N GLN A 309 7.12 -43.81 -12.57
CA GLN A 309 5.67 -43.51 -12.47
C GLN A 309 5.24 -43.01 -11.08
N PRO A 310 5.64 -43.65 -9.95
CA PRO A 310 5.31 -43.14 -8.62
C PRO A 310 5.92 -41.77 -8.33
N VAL A 311 7.13 -41.50 -8.83
CA VAL A 311 7.81 -40.22 -8.64
C VAL A 311 7.09 -39.11 -9.42
N VAL A 312 6.81 -39.32 -10.71
CA VAL A 312 6.09 -38.34 -11.55
C VAL A 312 4.69 -38.08 -10.99
N PHE A 313 3.95 -39.12 -10.58
CA PHE A 313 2.65 -38.97 -9.92
C PHE A 313 2.74 -38.09 -8.67
N THR A 314 3.76 -38.34 -7.83
CA THR A 314 3.97 -37.58 -6.59
C THR A 314 4.26 -36.11 -6.86
N VAL A 315 5.17 -35.81 -7.81
CA VAL A 315 5.53 -34.44 -8.16
C VAL A 315 4.34 -33.70 -8.76
N GLN A 316 3.61 -34.29 -9.71
CA GLN A 316 2.46 -33.62 -10.30
C GLN A 316 1.35 -33.36 -9.27
N THR A 317 1.13 -34.28 -8.33
CA THR A 317 0.16 -34.07 -7.24
C THR A 317 0.62 -32.97 -6.28
N ALA A 318 1.91 -32.89 -5.98
CA ALA A 318 2.48 -31.86 -5.13
C ALA A 318 2.42 -30.47 -5.79
N LEU A 319 2.72 -30.38 -7.10
CA LEU A 319 2.53 -29.15 -7.89
C LEU A 319 1.06 -28.70 -7.89
N ALA A 320 0.13 -29.63 -8.12
CA ALA A 320 -1.30 -29.30 -8.08
C ALA A 320 -1.72 -28.73 -6.73
N GLU A 321 -1.19 -29.24 -5.61
CA GLU A 321 -1.48 -28.69 -4.28
C GLU A 321 -0.85 -27.32 -4.05
N MET A 322 0.39 -27.08 -4.49
CA MET A 322 1.00 -25.75 -4.45
C MET A 322 0.11 -24.71 -5.12
N TRP A 323 -0.31 -24.99 -6.36
CA TRP A 323 -1.14 -24.09 -7.14
C TRP A 323 -2.51 -23.83 -6.50
N ARG A 324 -3.07 -24.80 -5.79
CA ARG A 324 -4.31 -24.62 -5.01
C ARG A 324 -4.11 -23.71 -3.82
N THR A 325 -2.96 -23.82 -3.12
CA THR A 325 -2.64 -22.95 -1.98
C THR A 325 -2.32 -21.52 -2.40
N ALA A 326 -1.77 -21.31 -3.60
CA ALA A 326 -1.49 -20.00 -4.19
C ALA A 326 -2.75 -19.27 -4.74
N ALA A 327 -3.95 -19.74 -4.39
CA ALA A 327 -5.25 -19.20 -4.81
C ALA A 327 -5.57 -19.23 -6.33
N CYS A 328 -4.73 -19.85 -7.17
CA CYS A 328 -4.84 -19.74 -8.63
C CYS A 328 -5.77 -20.76 -9.32
N ALA A 329 -6.26 -21.82 -8.68
CA ALA A 329 -7.21 -22.72 -9.35
C ALA A 329 -7.98 -23.65 -8.39
N ARG A 330 -9.30 -23.59 -8.42
CA ARG A 330 -10.19 -24.70 -8.03
C ARG A 330 -10.96 -25.15 -9.27
N PRO A 331 -10.56 -26.25 -9.95
CA PRO A 331 -11.33 -26.75 -11.08
C PRO A 331 -12.69 -27.33 -10.62
N PRO A 332 -13.86 -26.97 -11.17
CA PRO A 332 -15.19 -27.39 -10.75
C PRO A 332 -15.36 -28.91 -10.80
N TRP A 333 -14.62 -29.61 -11.65
CA TRP A 333 -14.64 -31.07 -11.74
C TRP A 333 -13.84 -31.77 -10.62
N TRP A 334 -13.02 -31.03 -9.86
CA TRP A 334 -12.23 -31.57 -8.73
C TRP A 334 -13.07 -31.68 -7.43
N ALA A 335 -14.24 -31.03 -7.35
CA ALA A 335 -15.10 -31.06 -6.17
C ALA A 335 -15.86 -32.39 -5.95
N THR A 336 -15.58 -33.42 -6.74
CA THR A 336 -16.16 -34.76 -6.57
C THR A 336 -15.23 -35.66 -5.77
N ARG A 337 -15.57 -35.82 -4.49
CA ARG A 337 -15.28 -36.98 -3.62
C ARG A 337 -13.98 -37.74 -3.93
N TRP A 338 -12.99 -37.57 -3.07
CA TRP A 338 -12.14 -38.71 -2.70
C TRP A 338 -13.07 -39.79 -2.10
N VAL A 339 -13.59 -40.65 -2.97
CA VAL A 339 -14.13 -41.95 -2.55
C VAL A 339 -13.00 -42.61 -1.77
N ARG A 340 -13.31 -43.02 -0.54
CA ARG A 340 -12.41 -43.79 0.32
C ARG A 340 -11.62 -44.81 -0.53
N PRO A 341 -10.30 -44.93 -0.33
CA PRO A 341 -9.50 -45.84 -1.14
C PRO A 341 -10.05 -47.26 -0.96
N ARG A 342 -10.60 -47.83 -2.05
CA ARG A 342 -10.73 -49.29 -2.15
C ARG A 342 -9.36 -49.82 -2.58
N PRO A 343 -8.81 -50.84 -1.91
CA PRO A 343 -7.50 -51.38 -2.25
C PRO A 343 -7.59 -52.04 -3.62
N LEU A 344 -6.87 -51.48 -4.60
CA LEU A 344 -6.78 -51.99 -5.98
C LEU A 344 -5.56 -52.91 -6.21
N TRP A 345 -4.91 -53.37 -5.14
CA TRP A 345 -3.82 -54.34 -5.23
C TRP A 345 -4.26 -55.68 -4.63
N ARG A 346 -5.09 -56.43 -5.36
CA ARG A 346 -5.13 -57.89 -5.19
C ARG A 346 -4.18 -58.48 -6.22
N ARG A 347 -3.11 -59.11 -5.72
CA ARG A 347 -2.19 -59.92 -6.51
C ARG A 347 -3.00 -60.95 -7.29
N ALA A 348 -2.80 -61.01 -8.61
CA ALA A 348 -3.13 -62.20 -9.37
C ALA A 348 -2.05 -63.23 -9.06
N SER A 349 -2.45 -64.28 -8.36
CA SER A 349 -1.82 -65.60 -8.34
C SER A 349 -2.85 -66.57 -8.88
#